data_AF-A0A829GDE0-F1
#
_entry.id   AF-A0A829GDE0-F1
#
_cell.length_a   1.000
_cell.length_b   1.000
_cell.length_c   1.000
_cell.angle_alpha   90.00
_cell.angle_beta   90.00
_cell.angle_gamma   90.00
#
_symmetry.space_group_name_H-M   'P 1'
#
loop_
_entity.id
_entity.type
_entity.pdbx_description
1 polymer ?
#
loop_
_entity_poly.entity_id
_entity_poly.type
_entity_poly.pdbx_seq_one_letter_code
_entity_poly.pdbx_strand_id
1 'polypeptide(L)'
;SRRSMKLLLPVRDAWGILMTSDDPLTDNLLMTPTDIGDSELILPRATHARNTFEHWLGQGMDPAYIVGTYDLTVDALGMTAVGLGRALCLEYLATQSPNTSLTFRPLAPALADPVALVWKRDRELSRIAQRFLSMMKQTIKDSE
;
A
#
# COMPACT_ATOMS: atom_id res chain seq x y z
N SER A 1 0.15 -7.16 -26.21
CA SER A 1 0.07 -7.16 -24.74
C SER A 1 -0.14 -8.59 -24.24
N ARG A 2 0.86 -9.20 -23.58
CA ARG A 2 0.80 -10.61 -23.13
C ARG A 2 -0.06 -10.70 -21.86
N ARG A 3 -1.27 -11.26 -21.94
CA ARG A 3 -2.19 -11.41 -20.78
C ARG A 3 -1.60 -12.41 -19.77
N SER A 4 -1.32 -11.95 -18.55
CA SER A 4 -1.03 -12.81 -17.40
C SER A 4 -2.31 -13.51 -16.90
N MET A 5 -2.14 -14.60 -16.16
CA MET A 5 -3.21 -15.22 -15.38
C MET A 5 -3.11 -14.76 -13.93
N LYS A 6 -4.24 -14.64 -13.24
CA LYS A 6 -4.30 -14.22 -11.84
C LYS A 6 -5.34 -15.00 -11.04
N LEU A 7 -5.06 -15.19 -9.76
CA LEU A 7 -6.00 -15.66 -8.74
C LEU A 7 -6.08 -14.56 -7.68
N LEU A 8 -7.26 -13.95 -7.52
CA LEU A 8 -7.50 -12.98 -6.45
C LEU A 8 -7.58 -13.71 -5.12
N LEU A 9 -6.99 -13.11 -4.09
CA LEU A 9 -7.12 -13.57 -2.71
C LEU A 9 -8.30 -12.84 -2.04
N PRO A 10 -8.95 -13.45 -1.04
CA PRO A 10 -10.05 -12.84 -0.28
C PRO A 10 -9.52 -11.81 0.75
N VAL A 11 -8.49 -11.06 0.37
CA VAL A 11 -7.88 -10.01 1.18
C VAL A 11 -7.63 -8.80 0.31
N ARG A 12 -7.77 -7.63 0.93
CA ARG A 12 -7.40 -6.34 0.34
C ARG A 12 -6.46 -5.65 1.30
N ASP A 13 -5.46 -5.01 0.77
CA ASP A 13 -4.48 -4.27 1.56
C ASP A 13 -4.83 -2.78 1.47
N ALA A 14 -5.10 -2.16 2.61
CA ALA A 14 -5.54 -0.78 2.66
C ALA A 14 -4.35 0.17 2.49
N TRP A 15 -4.57 1.26 1.78
CA TRP A 15 -3.64 2.38 1.76
C TRP A 15 -3.90 3.27 2.98
N GLY A 16 -2.84 3.85 3.50
CA GLY A 16 -2.88 4.81 4.60
C GLY A 16 -1.63 5.66 4.66
N ILE A 17 -1.63 6.56 5.62
CA ILE A 17 -0.52 7.44 5.92
C ILE A 17 0.19 6.92 7.16
N LEU A 18 1.50 6.79 7.04
CA LEU A 18 2.44 6.53 8.11
C LEU A 18 3.11 7.84 8.50
N MET A 19 3.13 8.12 9.79
CA MET A 19 3.69 9.34 10.38
C MET A 19 4.37 9.02 11.71
N THR A 20 5.14 9.96 12.25
CA THR A 20 5.69 9.80 13.59
C THR A 20 4.57 9.84 14.63
N SER A 21 4.74 9.15 15.76
CA SER A 21 3.70 9.07 16.80
C SER A 21 3.43 10.40 17.53
N ASP A 22 4.26 11.42 17.33
CA ASP A 22 4.09 12.79 17.80
C ASP A 22 3.50 13.73 16.73
N ASP A 23 3.20 13.22 15.53
CA ASP A 23 2.61 14.01 14.46
C ASP A 23 1.19 14.48 14.87
N PRO A 24 0.84 15.78 14.67
CA PRO A 24 -0.48 16.30 15.03
C PRO A 24 -1.68 15.55 14.41
N LEU A 25 -1.49 14.86 13.28
CA LEU A 25 -2.55 14.11 12.61
C LEU A 25 -2.76 12.72 13.19
N THR A 26 -1.99 12.30 14.20
CA THR A 26 -2.16 10.99 14.87
C THR A 26 -3.47 10.88 15.65
N ASP A 27 -4.04 12.02 16.07
CA ASP A 27 -5.36 12.11 16.72
C ASP A 27 -6.50 11.75 15.76
N ASN A 28 -6.27 11.87 14.45
CA ASN A 28 -7.24 11.44 13.46
C ASN A 28 -7.25 9.90 13.37
N LEU A 29 -8.43 9.29 13.46
CA LEU A 29 -8.58 7.85 13.24
C LEU A 29 -8.45 7.45 11.76
N LEU A 30 -8.82 8.37 10.87
CA LEU A 30 -8.84 8.18 9.42
C LEU A 30 -8.29 9.44 8.74
N MET A 31 -7.64 9.26 7.59
CA MET A 31 -7.02 10.35 6.84
C MET A 31 -7.86 10.72 5.63
N THR A 32 -8.34 11.95 5.57
CA THR A 32 -9.09 12.49 4.43
C THR A 32 -8.18 13.24 3.46
N PRO A 33 -8.62 13.48 2.20
CA PRO A 33 -7.85 14.30 1.27
C PRO A 33 -7.48 15.68 1.82
N THR A 34 -8.38 16.28 2.61
CA THR A 34 -8.17 17.60 3.23
C THR A 34 -7.08 17.56 4.30
N ASP A 35 -6.97 16.47 5.06
CA ASP A 35 -5.92 16.33 6.09
C ASP A 35 -4.52 16.22 5.46
N ILE A 36 -4.45 15.73 4.22
CA ILE A 36 -3.19 15.41 3.55
C ILE A 36 -2.71 16.52 2.61
N GLY A 37 -3.63 17.32 2.04
CA GLY A 37 -3.37 18.22 0.91
C GLY A 37 -2.13 19.10 1.02
N ASP A 38 -1.77 19.55 2.22
CA ASP A 38 -0.64 20.45 2.49
C ASP A 38 0.54 19.77 3.22
N SER A 39 0.61 18.43 3.19
CA SER A 39 1.63 17.65 3.91
C SER A 39 2.88 17.40 3.07
N GLU A 40 4.06 17.40 3.69
CA GLU A 40 5.26 16.80 3.11
C GLU A 40 5.10 15.28 3.00
N LEU A 41 5.14 14.76 1.77
CA LEU A 41 4.81 13.37 1.44
C LEU A 41 5.98 12.57 0.88
N ILE A 42 6.05 11.33 1.35
CA ILE A 42 6.92 10.28 0.83
C ILE A 42 6.04 9.28 0.07
N LEU A 43 6.30 9.07 -1.22
CA LEU A 43 5.42 8.28 -2.08
C LEU A 43 6.10 7.02 -2.65
N PRO A 44 5.34 5.95 -2.94
CA PRO A 44 5.85 4.84 -3.73
C PRO A 44 6.31 5.34 -5.11
N ARG A 45 7.45 4.84 -5.60
CA ARG A 45 7.93 5.14 -6.95
C ARG A 45 7.06 4.53 -8.04
N ALA A 46 6.29 3.48 -7.71
CA ALA A 46 5.37 2.83 -8.63
C ALA A 46 4.30 3.82 -9.13
N THR A 47 4.38 4.18 -10.42
CA THR A 47 3.48 5.16 -11.05
C THR A 47 2.00 4.82 -10.92
N HIS A 48 1.63 3.54 -10.92
CA HIS A 48 0.24 3.14 -10.69
C HIS A 48 -0.28 3.52 -9.31
N ALA A 49 0.53 3.34 -8.25
CA ALA A 49 0.15 3.70 -6.89
C ALA A 49 0.04 5.22 -6.77
N ARG A 50 1.02 5.95 -7.30
CA ARG A 50 1.01 7.41 -7.33
C ARG A 50 -0.22 7.98 -8.05
N ASN A 51 -0.52 7.50 -9.25
CA ASN A 51 -1.67 7.98 -10.03
C ASN A 51 -2.99 7.67 -9.32
N THR A 52 -3.12 6.49 -8.72
CA THR A 52 -4.30 6.11 -7.94
C THR A 52 -4.49 7.04 -6.74
N PHE A 53 -3.40 7.38 -6.06
CA PHE A 53 -3.43 8.29 -4.91
C PHE A 53 -3.72 9.75 -5.31
N GLU A 54 -3.11 10.26 -6.38
CA GLU A 54 -3.42 11.59 -6.92
C GLU A 54 -4.89 11.69 -7.34
N HIS A 55 -5.45 10.62 -7.94
CA HIS A 55 -6.88 10.57 -8.23
C HIS A 55 -7.74 10.55 -6.96
N TRP A 56 -7.32 9.78 -5.94
CA TRP A 56 -8.01 9.71 -4.65
C TRP A 56 -8.04 11.05 -3.91
N LEU A 57 -6.98 11.86 -4.01
CA LEU A 57 -6.94 13.20 -3.46
C LEU A 57 -7.99 14.14 -4.09
N GLY A 58 -8.50 13.81 -5.28
CA GLY A 58 -9.47 14.63 -6.02
C GLY A 58 -8.90 15.94 -6.58
N GLN A 59 -7.71 16.32 -6.15
CA GLN A 59 -6.92 17.45 -6.63
C GLN A 59 -5.51 16.98 -7.01
N GLY A 60 -4.87 17.67 -7.95
CA GLY A 60 -3.47 17.40 -8.26
C GLY A 60 -2.61 17.66 -7.02
N MET A 61 -1.60 16.81 -6.80
CA MET A 61 -0.61 17.04 -5.78
C MET A 61 0.47 17.99 -6.32
N ASP A 62 0.78 19.06 -5.60
CA ASP A 62 1.93 19.90 -5.96
C ASP A 62 3.22 19.09 -5.73
N PRO A 63 4.05 18.87 -6.77
CA PRO A 63 5.32 18.17 -6.62
C PRO A 63 6.25 18.77 -5.57
N ALA A 64 6.08 20.04 -5.20
CA ALA A 64 6.84 20.70 -4.14
C ALA A 64 6.66 20.04 -2.76
N TYR A 65 5.53 19.37 -2.52
CA TYR A 65 5.27 18.64 -1.27
C TYR A 65 5.83 17.22 -1.28
N ILE A 66 6.41 16.74 -2.39
CA ILE A 66 6.96 15.38 -2.49
C ILE A 66 8.42 15.41 -2.06
N VAL A 67 8.65 15.12 -0.77
CA VAL A 67 9.97 15.16 -0.13
C VAL A 67 10.76 13.86 -0.27
N GLY A 68 10.11 12.78 -0.71
CA GLY A 68 10.78 11.49 -0.89
C GLY A 68 10.01 10.51 -1.77
N THR A 69 10.74 9.52 -2.32
CA THR A 69 10.13 8.37 -2.98
C THR A 69 10.82 7.08 -2.57
N TYR A 70 10.10 5.96 -2.59
CA TYR A 70 10.64 4.67 -2.18
C TYR A 70 10.23 3.51 -3.09
N ASP A 71 11.02 2.43 -3.09
CA ASP A 71 10.68 1.16 -3.75
C ASP A 71 10.20 0.11 -2.74
N LEU A 72 10.76 0.09 -1.53
CA LEU A 72 10.42 -0.86 -0.47
C LEU A 72 9.83 -0.12 0.74
N THR A 73 8.79 -0.68 1.37
CA THR A 73 8.13 -0.06 2.54
C THR A 73 9.10 0.16 3.71
N VAL A 74 10.18 -0.63 3.81
CA VAL A 74 11.22 -0.41 4.83
C VAL A 74 11.94 0.93 4.67
N ASP A 75 12.12 1.41 3.45
CA ASP A 75 12.73 2.72 3.19
C ASP A 75 11.79 3.84 3.63
N ALA A 76 10.48 3.68 3.35
CA ALA A 76 9.44 4.59 3.80
C ALA A 76 9.37 4.67 5.33
N LEU A 77 9.43 3.52 6.01
CA LEU A 77 9.48 3.44 7.48
C LEU A 77 10.70 4.20 8.03
N GLY A 78 11.88 3.98 7.46
CA GLY A 78 13.11 4.66 7.88
C GLY A 78 13.06 6.17 7.67
N MET A 79 12.62 6.61 6.49
CA MET A 79 12.50 8.04 6.16
C MET A 79 11.47 8.75 7.04
N THR A 80 10.32 8.13 7.28
CA THR A 80 9.29 8.68 8.17
C THR A 80 9.80 8.75 9.60
N ALA A 81 10.51 7.72 10.09
CA ALA A 81 11.03 7.66 11.45
C ALA A 81 12.06 8.76 11.77
N VAL A 82 12.78 9.27 10.78
CA VAL A 82 13.71 10.40 10.93
C VAL A 82 13.06 11.76 10.68
N GLY A 83 11.74 11.79 10.45
CA GLY A 83 10.97 13.02 10.27
C GLY A 83 11.10 13.66 8.87
N LEU A 84 11.44 12.88 7.83
CA LEU A 84 11.51 13.43 6.47
C LEU A 84 10.14 13.91 5.97
N GLY A 85 9.07 13.23 6.36
CA GLY A 85 7.70 13.51 5.94
C GLY A 85 6.78 12.34 6.24
N ARG A 86 5.51 12.45 5.83
CA ARG A 86 4.49 11.42 6.00
C ARG A 86 4.51 10.46 4.80
N ALA A 87 4.53 9.15 5.02
CA ALA A 87 4.59 8.19 3.94
C ALA A 87 3.21 7.62 3.57
N LEU A 88 2.89 7.60 2.28
CA LEU A 88 1.80 6.79 1.75
C LEU A 88 2.26 5.34 1.65
N CYS A 89 1.62 4.41 2.34
CA CYS A 89 1.99 3.00 2.32
C CYS A 89 0.80 2.05 2.51
N LEU A 90 1.05 0.77 2.23
CA LEU A 90 0.10 -0.31 2.48
C LEU A 90 0.11 -0.74 3.95
N GLU A 91 -1.08 -0.93 4.52
CA GLU A 91 -1.33 -1.23 5.94
C GLU A 91 -0.57 -2.48 6.39
N TYR A 92 -0.69 -3.58 5.65
CA TYR A 92 -0.09 -4.85 6.06
C TYR A 92 1.41 -4.69 6.30
N LEU A 93 2.13 -4.11 5.33
CA LEU A 93 3.57 -3.93 5.39
C LEU A 93 3.99 -2.87 6.42
N ALA A 94 3.21 -1.82 6.59
CA ALA A 94 3.50 -0.75 7.54
C ALA A 94 3.39 -1.22 9.00
N THR A 95 2.44 -2.12 9.28
CA THR A 95 2.11 -2.58 10.64
C THR A 95 2.83 -3.86 11.07
N GLN A 96 3.56 -4.54 10.16
CA GLN A 96 4.37 -5.72 10.53
C GLN A 96 5.56 -5.37 11.43
N SER A 97 6.06 -4.13 11.38
CA SER A 97 7.21 -3.71 12.19
C SER A 97 6.73 -3.18 13.54
N PRO A 98 7.25 -3.68 14.68
CA PRO A 98 6.87 -3.22 16.02
C PRO A 98 7.46 -1.83 16.36
N ASN A 99 7.65 -0.96 15.36
CA ASN A 99 8.20 0.36 15.59
C ASN A 99 7.18 1.26 16.30
N THR A 100 7.36 1.44 17.61
CA THR A 100 6.47 2.24 18.45
C THR A 100 6.55 3.75 18.19
N SER A 101 7.58 4.21 17.44
CA SER A 101 7.73 5.63 17.11
C SER A 101 6.91 6.07 15.90
N LEU A 102 6.21 5.14 15.24
CA LEU A 102 5.39 5.42 14.07
C LEU A 102 3.94 5.02 14.29
N THR A 103 3.05 5.79 13.68
CA THR A 103 1.61 5.56 13.71
C THR A 103 1.09 5.50 12.28
N PHE A 104 0.27 4.48 12.00
CA PHE A 104 -0.43 4.32 10.73
C PHE A 104 -1.90 4.71 10.88
N ARG A 105 -2.42 5.44 9.89
CA ARG A 105 -3.84 5.79 9.76
C ARG A 105 -4.36 5.50 8.36
N PRO A 106 -5.42 4.70 8.20
CA PRO A 106 -5.97 4.37 6.89
C PRO A 106 -6.68 5.57 6.25
N LEU A 107 -6.75 5.55 4.92
CA LEU A 107 -7.41 6.60 4.13
C LEU A 107 -8.94 6.54 4.23
N ALA A 108 -9.60 7.70 4.15
CA ALA A 108 -11.04 7.88 4.04
C ALA A 108 -11.38 8.96 2.99
N PRO A 109 -12.03 8.64 1.86
CA PRO A 109 -12.64 7.35 1.51
C PRO A 109 -11.63 6.20 1.44
N ALA A 110 -12.07 4.97 1.76
CA ALA A 110 -11.16 3.84 1.78
C ALA A 110 -10.55 3.56 0.40
N LEU A 111 -9.22 3.49 0.34
CA LEU A 111 -8.47 3.06 -0.82
C LEU A 111 -7.75 1.76 -0.49
N ALA A 112 -7.96 0.71 -1.28
CA ALA A 112 -7.37 -0.59 -1.00
C ALA A 112 -7.12 -1.39 -2.28
N ASP A 113 -5.97 -2.05 -2.35
CA ASP A 113 -5.58 -2.86 -3.49
C ASP A 113 -5.96 -4.33 -3.31
N PRO A 114 -6.45 -5.00 -4.38
CA PRO A 114 -6.66 -6.43 -4.33
C PRO A 114 -5.32 -7.16 -4.36
N VAL A 115 -5.16 -8.15 -3.47
CA VAL A 115 -3.97 -9.02 -3.49
C VAL A 115 -4.23 -10.19 -4.44
N ALA A 116 -3.24 -10.52 -5.26
CA ALA A 116 -3.38 -11.59 -6.25
C ALA A 116 -2.09 -12.39 -6.44
N LEU A 117 -2.23 -13.69 -6.66
CA LEU A 117 -1.17 -14.50 -7.26
C LEU A 117 -1.22 -14.32 -8.77
N VAL A 118 -0.07 -14.01 -9.38
CA VAL A 118 0.02 -13.74 -10.83
C VAL A 118 1.08 -14.65 -11.45
N TRP A 119 0.76 -15.23 -12.62
CA TRP A 119 1.70 -16.03 -13.40
C TRP A 119 1.57 -15.79 -14.91
N LYS A 120 2.63 -16.14 -15.63
CA LYS A 120 2.67 -16.05 -17.09
C LYS A 120 1.74 -17.09 -17.71
N ARG A 121 0.89 -16.66 -18.65
CA ARG A 121 -0.05 -17.54 -19.36
C ARG A 121 0.64 -18.48 -20.35
N ASP A 122 1.75 -18.04 -20.92
CA ASP A 122 2.53 -18.76 -21.95
C ASP A 122 3.50 -19.80 -21.38
N ARG A 123 3.53 -19.98 -20.05
CA ARG A 123 4.39 -20.96 -19.39
C ARG A 123 3.54 -21.93 -18.60
N GLU A 124 3.65 -23.22 -18.93
CA GLU A 124 3.08 -24.26 -18.08
C GLU A 124 3.71 -24.21 -16.69
N LEU A 125 2.85 -24.19 -15.68
CA LEU A 125 3.30 -24.28 -14.28
C LEU A 125 3.88 -25.67 -14.04
N SER A 126 4.96 -25.74 -13.25
CA SER A 126 5.49 -27.03 -12.78
C SER A 126 4.44 -27.79 -11.97
N ARG A 127 4.58 -29.12 -11.85
CA ARG A 127 3.64 -29.92 -11.04
C ARG A 127 3.51 -29.39 -9.60
N ILE A 128 4.60 -28.92 -9.01
CA ILE A 128 4.61 -28.32 -7.67
C ILE A 128 3.80 -27.02 -7.67
N ALA A 129 4.00 -26.13 -8.63
CA ALA A 129 3.26 -24.87 -8.72
C ALA A 129 1.76 -25.09 -9.01
N GLN A 130 1.41 -26.09 -9.81
CA GLN A 130 0.01 -26.49 -10.05
C GLN A 130 -0.66 -27.02 -8.77
N ARG A 131 0.06 -27.85 -8.00
CA ARG A 131 -0.42 -28.34 -6.70
C ARG A 131 -0.61 -27.20 -5.71
N PHE A 132 0.37 -26.32 -5.58
CA PHE A 132 0.27 -25.11 -4.74
C PHE A 132 -0.93 -24.25 -5.13
N LEU A 133 -1.11 -23.96 -6.41
CA LEU A 133 -2.26 -23.18 -6.90
C LEU A 133 -3.60 -23.87 -6.59
N SER A 134 -3.65 -25.19 -6.68
CA SER A 134 -4.85 -25.97 -6.34
C SER A 134 -5.16 -25.90 -4.84
N MET A 135 -4.13 -26.00 -3.99
CA MET A 135 -4.27 -25.85 -2.54
C MET A 135 -4.76 -24.44 -2.18
N MET A 136 -4.13 -23.39 -2.75
CA MET A 136 -4.56 -22.00 -2.53
C MET A 136 -6.04 -21.80 -2.91
N LYS A 137 -6.47 -22.32 -4.05
CA LYS A 137 -7.89 -22.24 -4.47
C LYS A 137 -8.83 -22.94 -3.50
N GLN A 138 -8.41 -24.06 -2.91
CA GLN A 138 -9.22 -24.78 -1.92
C GLN A 138 -9.30 -23.99 -0.61
N THR A 139 -8.15 -23.53 -0.09
CA THR A 139 -8.08 -22.71 1.12
C THR A 139 -8.94 -21.45 1.04
N ILE A 140 -8.96 -20.79 -0.12
CA ILE A 140 -9.81 -19.59 -0.34
C ILE A 140 -11.30 -19.95 -0.26
N LYS A 141 -11.72 -21.08 -0.83
CA LYS A 141 -13.13 -21.52 -0.77
C LYS A 141 -13.56 -21.92 0.64
N ASP A 142 -12.66 -22.50 1.41
CA ASP A 142 -12.97 -22.97 2.77
C ASP A 142 -13.04 -21.80 3.78
N SER A 143 -12.56 -20.60 3.40
CA SER A 143 -12.60 -19.37 4.22
C SER A 143 -13.80 -18.46 3.93
N GLU A 144 -14.67 -18.82 2.97
CA GLU A 144 -15.95 -18.15 2.67
C GLU A 144 -17.10 -18.77 3.47
#